data_AF-A0A2V1AC60-F1
#
_entry.id   AF-A0A2V1AC60-F1
#
_cell.length_a   1.000
_cell.length_b   1.000
_cell.length_c   1.000
_cell.angle_alpha   90.00
_cell.angle_beta   90.00
_cell.angle_gamma   90.00
#
_symmetry.space_group_name_H-M   'P 1'
#
loop_
_entity.id
_entity.type
_entity.pdbx_description
1 polymer ?
#
loop_
_entity_poly.entity_id
_entity_poly.type
_entity_poly.pdbx_seq_one_letter_code
_entity_poly.pdbx_strand_id
1 'polypeptide(L)'
;MSDDKELQQLSELFQSDDPQINERRKEVLKTVRENDVSSFPSDLSLMSAFDDVLMCFSLGGQIKNIYRYGSYTTCEAQRKKVWFAIWNGSFSEKEMDVEKLAADSRELERRQKIQEFYKQTLLDKKAQGSSEDIWDERKELLTKPFMEQPSPATFQE
;
A
#
# COMPACT_ATOMS: atom_id res chain seq x y z
N MET A 1 15.30 8.73 21.40
CA MET A 1 15.45 7.88 22.60
C MET A 1 14.15 7.67 23.37
N SER A 2 13.24 8.67 23.48
CA SER A 2 11.84 8.42 23.91
C SER A 2 11.02 7.82 22.75
N ASP A 3 11.14 8.42 21.56
CA ASP A 3 10.42 8.02 20.35
C ASP A 3 10.67 6.56 19.93
N ASP A 4 11.91 6.08 20.08
CA ASP A 4 12.26 4.70 19.72
C ASP A 4 11.56 3.66 20.59
N LYS A 5 11.25 3.99 21.85
CA LYS A 5 10.53 3.09 22.76
C LYS A 5 9.04 3.03 22.44
N GLU A 6 8.44 4.17 22.08
CA GLU A 6 7.03 4.22 21.65
C GLU A 6 6.84 3.47 20.32
N LEU A 7 7.77 3.61 19.38
CA LEU A 7 7.77 2.87 18.12
C LEU A 7 7.93 1.36 18.34
N GLN A 8 8.78 0.95 19.29
CA GLN A 8 8.93 -0.46 19.67
C GLN A 8 7.64 -1.02 20.27
N GLN A 9 7.01 -0.30 21.21
CA GLN A 9 5.73 -0.70 21.80
C GLN A 9 4.61 -0.78 20.75
N LEU A 10 4.54 0.18 19.82
CA LEU A 10 3.61 0.10 18.68
C LEU A 10 3.89 -1.13 17.81
N SER A 11 5.16 -1.45 17.55
CA SER A 11 5.50 -2.62 16.75
C SER A 11 5.13 -3.94 17.43
N GLU A 12 5.21 -4.00 18.76
CA GLU A 12 4.79 -5.16 19.55
C GLU A 12 3.27 -5.39 19.49
N LEU A 13 2.48 -4.32 19.47
CA LEU A 13 1.02 -4.39 19.30
C LEU A 13 0.57 -4.99 17.95
N PHE A 14 1.43 -4.97 16.93
CA PHE A 14 1.16 -5.55 15.61
C PHE A 14 1.72 -6.96 15.42
N GLN A 15 2.36 -7.55 16.44
CA GLN A 15 2.82 -8.95 16.40
C GLN A 15 1.64 -9.89 16.65
N SER A 16 1.49 -10.90 15.80
CA SER A 16 0.49 -11.95 16.00
C SER A 16 0.96 -12.94 17.06
N ASP A 17 0.02 -13.61 17.73
CA ASP A 17 0.36 -14.69 18.68
C ASP A 17 0.99 -15.91 17.98
N ASP A 18 0.75 -16.08 16.68
CA ASP A 18 1.31 -17.19 15.89
C ASP A 18 2.75 -16.89 15.45
N PRO A 19 3.75 -17.74 15.82
CA PRO A 19 5.13 -17.55 15.43
C PRO A 19 5.37 -17.65 13.92
N GLN A 20 4.59 -18.48 13.19
CA GLN A 20 4.77 -18.67 11.75
C GLN A 20 4.40 -17.40 10.96
N ILE A 21 3.35 -16.71 11.39
CA ILE A 21 2.93 -15.43 10.79
C ILE A 21 4.04 -14.39 10.94
N ASN A 22 4.63 -14.28 12.13
CA ASN A 22 5.71 -13.33 12.40
C ASN A 22 6.97 -13.64 11.59
N GLU A 23 7.31 -14.92 11.41
CA GLU A 23 8.43 -15.34 10.56
C GLU A 23 8.20 -14.96 9.10
N ARG A 24 7.02 -15.27 8.54
CA ARG A 24 6.66 -14.87 7.17
C ARG A 24 6.74 -13.36 6.97
N ARG A 25 6.24 -12.56 7.92
CA ARG A 25 6.33 -11.09 7.86
C ARG A 25 7.79 -10.62 7.85
N LYS A 26 8.66 -11.22 8.67
CA LYS A 26 10.10 -10.92 8.69
C LYS A 26 10.77 -11.26 7.35
N GLU A 27 10.46 -12.41 6.77
CA GLU A 27 10.98 -12.82 5.46
C GLU A 27 10.51 -11.89 4.34
N VAL A 28 9.22 -11.53 4.33
CA VAL A 28 8.66 -10.59 3.36
C VAL A 28 9.33 -9.22 3.47
N LEU A 29 9.60 -8.72 4.68
CA LEU A 29 10.33 -7.46 4.86
C LEU A 29 11.80 -7.57 4.46
N LYS A 30 12.45 -8.70 4.77
CA LYS A 30 13.84 -8.99 4.38
C LYS A 30 14.01 -8.99 2.87
N THR A 31 13.16 -9.73 2.15
CA THR A 31 13.22 -9.81 0.68
C THR A 31 13.04 -8.44 0.03
N VAL A 32 12.17 -7.57 0.57
CA VAL A 32 12.00 -6.21 0.04
C VAL A 32 13.22 -5.33 0.29
N ARG A 33 13.82 -5.46 1.47
CA ARG A 33 15.01 -4.71 1.82
C ARG A 33 16.18 -5.08 0.91
N GLU A 34 16.32 -6.36 0.63
CA GLU A 34 17.36 -6.94 -0.24
C GLU A 34 17.17 -6.57 -1.72
N ASN A 35 15.94 -6.32 -2.17
CA ASN A 35 15.72 -5.80 -3.52
C ASN A 35 16.39 -4.43 -3.70
N ASP A 36 17.24 -4.35 -4.72
CA ASP A 36 17.95 -3.13 -5.07
C ASP A 36 16.97 -2.05 -5.53
N VAL A 37 17.30 -0.79 -5.24
CA VAL A 37 16.50 0.39 -5.61
C VAL A 37 16.35 0.47 -7.13
N SER A 38 17.35 -0.01 -7.88
CA SER A 38 17.33 -0.07 -9.35
C SER A 38 16.21 -0.93 -9.94
N SER A 39 15.67 -1.90 -9.18
CA SER A 39 14.57 -2.77 -9.62
C SER A 39 13.20 -2.08 -9.63
N PHE A 40 13.09 -0.91 -9.00
CA PHE A 40 11.85 -0.16 -8.91
C PHE A 40 11.70 0.77 -10.13
N PRO A 41 10.44 1.16 -10.46
CA PRO A 41 10.19 2.08 -11.57
C PRO A 41 10.92 3.41 -11.36
N SER A 42 11.62 3.88 -12.40
CA SER A 42 12.36 5.15 -12.40
C SER A 42 11.50 6.34 -12.79
N ASP A 43 10.39 6.12 -13.47
CA ASP A 43 9.60 7.16 -14.10
C ASP A 43 8.21 7.30 -13.48
N LEU A 44 7.74 8.55 -13.45
CA LEU A 44 6.47 8.94 -12.88
C LEU A 44 5.93 10.15 -13.66
N SER A 45 4.88 9.91 -14.43
CA SER A 45 4.17 10.96 -15.15
C SER A 45 3.13 11.64 -14.25
N LEU A 46 3.12 12.98 -14.25
CA LEU A 46 2.13 13.78 -13.54
C LEU A 46 0.70 13.50 -14.04
N MET A 47 0.52 13.32 -15.35
CA MET A 47 -0.79 13.01 -15.93
C MET A 47 -1.31 11.67 -15.41
N SER A 48 -0.48 10.62 -15.44
CA SER A 48 -0.85 9.30 -14.94
C SER A 48 -1.20 9.33 -13.44
N ALA A 49 -0.41 10.06 -12.63
CA ALA A 49 -0.72 10.19 -11.21
C ALA A 49 -2.06 10.90 -10.97
N PHE A 50 -2.36 11.95 -11.76
CA PHE A 50 -3.61 12.68 -11.65
C PHE A 50 -4.82 11.81 -12.04
N ASP A 51 -4.70 11.05 -13.13
CA ASP A 51 -5.72 10.10 -13.57
C ASP A 51 -6.02 9.04 -12.49
N ASP A 52 -5.01 8.55 -11.76
CA ASP A 52 -5.22 7.62 -10.64
C ASP A 52 -6.10 8.24 -9.53
N VAL A 53 -5.92 9.53 -9.24
CA VAL A 53 -6.75 10.24 -8.24
C VAL A 53 -8.16 10.43 -8.75
N LEU A 54 -8.33 10.90 -9.99
CA LEU A 54 -9.63 11.07 -10.60
C LEU A 54 -10.42 9.75 -10.64
N MET A 55 -9.76 8.66 -11.03
CA MET A 55 -10.35 7.32 -11.04
C MET A 55 -10.74 6.85 -9.65
N CYS A 56 -9.97 7.19 -8.62
CA CYS A 56 -10.32 6.85 -7.24
C CYS A 56 -11.55 7.61 -6.74
N PHE A 57 -11.68 8.91 -7.06
CA PHE A 57 -12.86 9.71 -6.69
C PHE A 57 -14.08 9.48 -7.58
N SER A 58 -13.91 8.85 -8.74
CA SER A 58 -15.01 8.46 -9.60
C SER A 58 -16.00 7.55 -8.86
N LEU A 59 -17.29 7.61 -9.23
CA LEU A 59 -18.33 6.77 -8.63
C LEU A 59 -17.98 5.27 -8.73
N GLY A 60 -17.45 4.82 -9.86
CA GLY A 60 -17.02 3.44 -10.04
C GLY A 60 -15.87 3.04 -9.11
N GLY A 61 -14.91 3.95 -8.89
CA GLY A 61 -13.82 3.75 -7.93
C GLY A 61 -14.32 3.62 -6.49
N GLN A 62 -15.24 4.49 -6.07
CA GLN A 62 -15.81 4.46 -4.73
C GLN A 62 -16.69 3.22 -4.49
N ILE A 63 -17.52 2.81 -5.47
CA ILE A 63 -18.31 1.58 -5.38
C ILE A 63 -17.40 0.35 -5.20
N LYS A 64 -16.29 0.28 -5.93
CA LYS A 64 -15.32 -0.82 -5.80
C LYS A 64 -14.70 -0.87 -4.39
N ASN A 65 -14.40 0.29 -3.80
CA ASN A 65 -13.86 0.35 -2.44
C ASN A 65 -14.88 -0.05 -1.39
N ILE A 66 -16.14 0.37 -1.52
CA ILE A 66 -17.23 -0.08 -0.64
C ILE A 66 -17.41 -1.59 -0.74
N TYR A 67 -17.41 -2.16 -1.95
CA TYR A 67 -17.52 -3.60 -2.13
C TYR A 67 -16.36 -4.39 -1.49
N ARG A 68 -15.12 -3.90 -1.63
CA ARG A 68 -13.92 -4.62 -1.17
C ARG A 68 -13.62 -4.42 0.31
N TYR A 69 -13.85 -3.22 0.84
CA TYR A 69 -13.43 -2.80 2.18
C TYR A 69 -14.59 -2.38 3.09
N GLY A 70 -15.82 -2.30 2.57
CA GLY A 70 -17.00 -1.90 3.33
C GLY A 70 -17.12 -0.40 3.61
N SER A 71 -16.23 0.43 3.07
CA SER A 71 -16.21 1.88 3.32
C SER A 71 -15.78 2.67 2.08
N TYR A 72 -16.15 3.95 2.04
CA TYR A 72 -15.60 4.89 1.04
C TYR A 72 -14.14 5.19 1.40
N THR A 73 -13.32 5.47 0.38
CA THR A 73 -11.93 5.85 0.60
C THR A 73 -11.75 7.35 0.36
N THR A 74 -10.84 7.96 1.12
CA THR A 74 -10.41 9.34 0.90
C THR A 74 -9.31 9.45 -0.16
N CYS A 75 -8.93 8.35 -0.83
CA CYS A 75 -7.91 8.31 -1.89
C CYS A 75 -6.55 8.86 -1.45
N GLU A 76 -6.19 8.66 -0.17
CA GLU A 76 -4.95 9.21 0.40
C GLU A 76 -3.68 8.74 -0.32
N ALA A 77 -3.58 7.46 -0.65
CA ALA A 77 -2.41 6.92 -1.35
C ALA A 77 -2.23 7.55 -2.75
N GLN A 78 -3.31 7.71 -3.49
CA GLN A 78 -3.31 8.33 -4.81
C GLN A 78 -2.99 9.83 -4.71
N ARG A 79 -3.55 10.53 -3.72
CA ARG A 79 -3.23 11.94 -3.44
C ARG A 79 -1.75 12.13 -3.08
N LYS A 80 -1.17 11.25 -2.26
CA LYS A 80 0.26 11.25 -1.92
C LYS A 80 1.11 11.05 -3.17
N LYS A 81 0.72 10.13 -4.06
CA LYS A 81 1.39 9.91 -5.36
C LYS A 81 1.33 11.15 -6.26
N VAL A 82 0.19 11.82 -6.36
CA VAL A 82 0.05 13.08 -7.12
C VAL A 82 0.92 14.18 -6.54
N TRP A 83 0.85 14.40 -5.23
CA TRP A 83 1.72 15.38 -4.57
C TRP A 83 3.18 15.06 -4.83
N PHE A 84 3.61 13.81 -4.70
CA PHE A 84 4.99 13.44 -5.03
C PHE A 84 5.34 13.69 -6.50
N ALA A 85 4.43 13.40 -7.43
CA ALA A 85 4.60 13.63 -8.87
C ALA A 85 4.68 15.12 -9.24
N ILE A 86 3.97 16.00 -8.54
CA ILE A 86 4.06 17.46 -8.78
C ILE A 86 5.48 17.98 -8.50
N TRP A 87 6.16 17.43 -7.49
CA TRP A 87 7.48 17.90 -7.07
C TRP A 87 8.64 17.18 -7.76
N ASN A 88 8.49 15.88 -8.04
CA ASN A 88 9.59 15.02 -8.53
C ASN A 88 9.27 14.32 -9.87
N GLY A 89 8.03 14.40 -10.36
CA GLY A 89 7.60 13.75 -11.59
C GLY A 89 7.97 14.53 -12.86
N SER A 90 7.65 13.95 -14.00
CA SER A 90 7.74 14.59 -15.31
C SER A 90 6.35 14.82 -15.91
N PHE A 91 6.20 15.84 -16.76
CA PHE A 91 4.94 16.06 -17.50
C PHE A 91 4.70 15.00 -18.59
N SER A 92 5.79 14.46 -19.15
CA SER A 92 5.77 13.48 -20.23
C SER A 92 6.91 12.48 -20.02
N GLU A 93 6.69 11.25 -20.46
CA GLU A 93 7.68 10.20 -20.46
C GLU A 93 8.72 10.52 -21.53
N LYS A 94 9.94 10.81 -21.10
CA LYS A 94 11.06 11.08 -22.00
C LYS A 94 11.91 9.82 -22.08
N GLU A 95 11.83 9.13 -23.20
CA GLU A 95 12.81 8.10 -23.53
C GLU A 95 14.17 8.77 -23.69
N MET A 96 15.13 8.38 -22.85
CA MET A 96 16.49 8.92 -22.87
C MET A 96 17.48 7.77 -22.89
N ASP A 97 18.47 7.89 -23.76
CA ASP A 97 19.59 6.95 -23.84
C ASP A 97 20.39 6.96 -22.53
N VAL A 98 20.95 5.81 -22.15
CA VAL A 98 21.73 5.63 -20.91
C VAL A 98 22.89 6.63 -20.82
N GLU A 99 23.54 6.93 -21.94
CA GLU A 99 24.67 7.86 -22.00
C GLU A 99 24.25 9.31 -21.69
N LYS A 100 23.10 9.74 -22.22
CA LYS A 100 22.54 11.08 -21.95
C LYS A 100 22.04 11.20 -20.51
N LEU A 101 21.49 10.10 -19.98
CA LEU A 101 21.07 10.03 -18.59
C LEU A 101 22.26 10.10 -17.62
N ALA A 102 23.37 9.41 -17.93
CA ALA A 102 24.58 9.45 -17.13
C ALA A 102 25.24 10.84 -17.15
N ALA A 103 25.06 11.61 -18.23
CA ALA A 103 25.54 12.98 -18.34
C ALA A 103 24.69 13.99 -17.54
N ASP A 104 23.40 13.72 -17.34
CA ASP A 104 22.49 14.60 -16.58
C ASP A 104 22.33 14.11 -15.13
N SER A 105 23.18 14.63 -14.24
CA SER A 105 23.15 14.28 -12.81
C SER A 105 21.81 14.59 -12.14
N ARG A 106 21.10 15.64 -12.59
CA ARG A 106 19.82 16.05 -11.99
C ARG A 106 18.72 15.05 -12.30
N GLU A 107 18.68 14.55 -13.53
CA GLU A 107 17.72 13.52 -13.90
C GLU A 107 17.99 12.21 -13.16
N LEU A 108 19.26 11.84 -13.00
CA LEU A 108 19.65 10.65 -12.26
C LEU A 108 19.16 10.70 -10.81
N GLU A 109 19.35 11.83 -10.13
CA GLU A 109 18.80 12.07 -8.78
C GLU A 109 17.27 12.00 -8.75
N ARG A 110 16.59 12.56 -9.76
CA ARG A 110 15.12 12.51 -9.87
C ARG A 110 14.62 11.07 -9.93
N ARG A 111 15.23 10.25 -10.80
CA ARG A 111 14.86 8.83 -10.97
C ARG A 111 15.12 8.02 -9.71
N GLN A 112 16.24 8.26 -9.02
CA GLN A 112 16.53 7.64 -7.73
C GLN A 112 15.45 7.96 -6.68
N LYS A 113 15.04 9.23 -6.56
CA LYS A 113 13.96 9.62 -5.63
C LYS A 113 12.64 8.92 -5.95
N ILE A 114 12.31 8.73 -7.22
CA ILE A 114 11.10 8.02 -7.64
C ILE A 114 11.18 6.54 -7.26
N GLN A 115 12.32 5.90 -7.50
CA GLN A 115 12.56 4.51 -7.13
C GLN A 115 12.46 4.31 -5.61
N GLU A 116 13.06 5.20 -4.83
CA GLU A 116 12.96 5.23 -3.38
C GLU A 116 11.50 5.37 -2.92
N PHE A 117 10.74 6.29 -3.54
CA PHE A 117 9.31 6.45 -3.23
C PHE A 117 8.51 5.16 -3.44
N TYR A 118 8.74 4.45 -4.55
CA TYR A 118 8.07 3.17 -4.80
C TYR A 118 8.53 2.07 -3.84
N LYS A 119 9.83 2.03 -3.50
CA LYS A 119 10.38 1.10 -2.52
C LYS A 119 9.74 1.31 -1.14
N GLN A 120 9.67 2.55 -0.67
CA GLN A 120 9.04 2.89 0.61
C GLN A 120 7.54 2.58 0.59
N THR A 121 6.84 2.92 -0.49
CA THR A 121 5.41 2.60 -0.63
C THR A 121 5.14 1.09 -0.58
N LEU A 122 6.04 0.29 -1.16
CA LEU A 122 5.94 -1.17 -1.12
C LEU A 122 6.25 -1.73 0.27
N LEU A 123 7.23 -1.16 0.97
CA LEU A 123 7.52 -1.49 2.38
C LEU A 123 6.32 -1.19 3.27
N ASP A 124 5.73 0.00 3.16
CA ASP A 124 4.54 0.41 3.93
C ASP A 124 3.36 -0.55 3.69
N LYS A 125 3.10 -0.90 2.42
CA LYS A 125 2.03 -1.85 2.07
C LYS A 125 2.27 -3.25 2.62
N LYS A 126 3.52 -3.72 2.62
CA LYS A 126 3.85 -5.05 3.17
C LYS A 126 3.86 -5.06 4.69
N ALA A 127 4.19 -3.93 5.32
CA ALA A 127 4.11 -3.78 6.76
C ALA A 127 2.66 -3.89 7.28
N GLN A 128 1.66 -3.58 6.46
CA GLN A 128 0.23 -3.75 6.80
C GLN A 128 -0.21 -5.21 6.91
N GLY A 129 0.62 -6.18 6.50
CA GLY A 129 0.32 -7.61 6.60
C GLY A 129 -0.31 -8.21 5.34
N SER A 130 -0.42 -9.53 5.32
CA SER A 130 -1.02 -10.30 4.22
C SER A 130 -2.45 -10.68 4.54
N SER A 131 -3.29 -10.85 3.51
CA SER A 131 -4.63 -11.45 3.70
C SER A 131 -4.55 -12.86 4.29
N GLU A 132 -3.51 -13.61 3.95
CA GLU A 132 -3.31 -14.98 4.43
C GLU A 132 -3.13 -15.03 5.95
N ASP A 133 -2.54 -13.99 6.55
CA ASP A 133 -2.37 -13.92 8.00
C ASP A 133 -3.74 -13.91 8.70
N ILE A 134 -4.72 -13.19 8.13
CA ILE A 134 -6.10 -13.14 8.65
C ILE A 134 -6.79 -14.50 8.52
N TRP A 135 -6.49 -15.26 7.46
CA TRP A 135 -7.06 -16.59 7.26
C TRP A 135 -6.47 -17.60 8.24
N ASP A 136 -5.16 -17.55 8.48
CA ASP A 136 -4.47 -18.45 9.42
C ASP A 136 -4.87 -18.19 10.88
N GLU A 137 -5.19 -16.93 11.23
CA GLU A 137 -5.76 -16.58 12.54
C GLU A 137 -7.14 -17.22 12.77
N ARG A 138 -7.91 -17.51 11.71
CA ARG A 138 -9.25 -18.13 11.82
C ARG A 138 -9.17 -19.64 11.98
N LYS A 139 -9.01 -20.08 13.23
CA LYS A 139 -8.94 -21.51 13.58
C LYS A 139 -10.29 -22.22 13.59
N GLU A 140 -11.38 -21.48 13.75
CA GLU A 140 -12.74 -22.04 13.87
C GLU A 140 -13.64 -21.57 12.73
N LEU A 141 -14.52 -22.47 12.27
CA LEU A 141 -15.51 -22.13 11.26
C LEU A 141 -16.60 -21.22 11.85
N LEU A 142 -16.85 -20.10 11.18
CA LEU A 142 -17.98 -19.23 11.51
C LEU A 142 -19.29 -19.93 11.14
N THR A 143 -20.13 -20.23 12.13
CA THR A 143 -21.48 -20.73 11.90
C THR A 143 -22.42 -19.57 11.58
N LYS A 144 -23.00 -19.55 10.38
CA LYS A 144 -23.99 -18.55 9.92
C LYS A 144 -23.49 -17.08 9.99
N PRO A 145 -22.36 -16.72 9.35
CA PRO A 145 -21.73 -15.40 9.48
C PRO A 145 -22.54 -14.22 8.92
N PHE A 146 -23.51 -14.47 8.04
CA PHE A 146 -24.29 -13.43 7.35
C PHE A 146 -25.80 -13.52 7.60
N MET A 147 -26.24 -14.39 8.53
CA MET A 147 -27.65 -14.48 8.87
C MET A 147 -27.94 -13.60 10.08
N GLU A 148 -28.76 -12.57 9.90
CA GLU A 148 -29.43 -11.91 11.01
C GLU A 148 -30.28 -12.95 11.73
N GLN A 149 -30.11 -13.10 13.06
CA GLN A 149 -31.09 -13.87 13.81
C GLN A 149 -32.39 -13.07 13.77
N PRO A 150 -33.45 -13.58 13.11
CA PRO A 150 -34.71 -12.85 13.11
C PRO A 150 -35.15 -12.66 14.55
N SER A 151 -35.45 -11.42 14.94
CA SER A 151 -36.00 -11.18 16.27
C SER A 151 -37.31 -11.97 16.40
N PRO A 152 -37.62 -12.56 17.57
CA PRO A 152 -38.81 -13.38 17.73
C PRO A 152 -40.14 -12.62 17.46
N ALA A 153 -40.11 -11.29 17.42
CA ALA A 153 -41.26 -10.45 17.09
C ALA A 153 -41.62 -10.46 15.59
N THR A 154 -40.74 -10.97 14.71
CA THR A 154 -40.96 -10.94 13.25
C THR A 154 -41.92 -12.04 12.74
N PHE A 155 -42.37 -12.94 13.61
CA PHE A 155 -43.21 -14.10 13.28
C PHE A 155 -44.52 -14.20 14.09
N GLN A 156 -44.99 -13.10 14.68
CA GLN A 156 -46.33 -13.07 15.27
C GLN A 156 -47.31 -12.46 14.25
N GLU A 157 -48.02 -13.35 13.55
CA GLU A 157 -49.22 -13.06 12.75
C GLU A 157 -50.35 -12.46 13.61
#